data_AF-A0A132PBL4-F1
#
_entry.id   AF-A0A132PBL4-F1
#
_cell.length_a   1.000
_cell.length_b   1.000
_cell.length_c   1.000
_cell.angle_alpha   90.00
_cell.angle_beta   90.00
_cell.angle_gamma   90.00
#
_symmetry.space_group_name_H-M   'P 1'
#
loop_
_entity.id
_entity.type
_entity.pdbx_description
1 polymer ?
#
loop_
_entity_poly.entity_id
_entity_poly.type
_entity_poly.pdbx_seq_one_letter_code
_entity_poly.pdbx_strand_id
1 'polypeptide(L)' 'MSRLGAVEQAARKERYAAIRRCRYCDPVGWRLQPDGEPIDPAVRCTHSPPAPVRDITEPIHQPDLFSEPDR' A
#
# COMPACT_ATOMS: atom_id res chain seq x y z
N MET A 1 -9.28 -12.41 14.82
CA MET A 1 -8.66 -11.33 14.00
C MET A 1 -9.29 -11.36 12.63
N SER A 2 -9.90 -10.26 12.17
CA SER A 2 -10.58 -10.21 10.88
C SER A 2 -9.58 -10.05 9.73
N ARG A 3 -9.79 -10.74 8.60
CA ARG A 3 -8.95 -10.66 7.39
C ARG A 3 -8.73 -9.22 6.92
N LEU A 4 -9.77 -8.38 7.00
CA LEU A 4 -9.70 -6.96 6.65
C LEU A 4 -8.65 -6.19 7.47
N GLY A 5 -8.56 -6.45 8.78
CA GLY A 5 -7.55 -5.80 9.64
C GLY A 5 -6.12 -6.26 9.35
N ALA A 6 -5.93 -7.50 8.87
CA ALA A 6 -4.61 -7.97 8.45
C ALA A 6 -4.13 -7.28 7.17
N VAL A 7 -5.03 -7.06 6.20
CA VAL A 7 -4.74 -6.35 4.94
C VAL A 7 -4.39 -4.88 5.21
N GLU A 8 -5.16 -4.19 6.06
CA GLU A 8 -4.88 -2.80 6.42
C GLU A 8 -3.53 -2.64 7.14
N GLN A 9 -3.20 -3.57 8.04
CA GLN A 9 -1.90 -3.59 8.71
C GLN A 9 -0.74 -3.85 7.74
N ALA A 10 -0.91 -4.76 6.79
CA ALA A 10 0.07 -5.02 5.74
C ALA A 10 0.28 -3.76 4.88
N ALA A 11 -0.80 -3.15 4.39
CA ALA A 11 -0.75 -1.90 3.61
C ALA A 11 -0.12 -0.73 4.40
N ARG A 12 -0.31 -0.67 5.73
CA ARG A 12 0.36 0.32 6.58
C ARG A 12 1.87 0.06 6.69
N LYS A 13 2.28 -1.19 6.90
CA LYS A 13 3.70 -1.57 6.95
C LYS A 13 4.41 -1.30 5.62
N GLU A 14 3.77 -1.61 4.51
CA GLU A 14 4.30 -1.35 3.16
C GLU A 14 4.49 0.13 2.88
N ARG A 15 3.54 0.98 3.30
CA ARG A 15 3.68 2.44 3.23
C ARG A 15 4.89 2.94 4.00
N TYR A 16 5.06 2.51 5.25
CA TYR A 16 6.24 2.90 6.03
C TYR A 16 7.55 2.39 5.42
N ALA A 17 7.55 1.17 4.88
CA ALA A 17 8.72 0.63 4.20
C ALA A 17 9.05 1.42 2.92
N ALA A 18 8.04 1.84 2.16
CA ALA A 18 8.23 2.70 0.97
C ALA A 18 8.81 4.07 1.35
N ILE A 19 8.29 4.71 2.41
CA ILE A 19 8.83 5.97 2.93
C ILE A 19 10.29 5.80 3.35
N ARG A 20 10.63 4.74 4.09
CA ARG A 20 12.03 4.48 4.52
C ARG A 20 12.99 4.22 3.36
N ARG A 21 12.50 3.76 2.20
CA ARG A 21 13.32 3.56 0.99
C ARG A 21 13.50 4.85 0.18
N CYS A 22 12.68 5.87 0.42
CA CYS A 22 12.79 7.16 -0.25
C CYS A 22 13.97 7.96 0.30
N ARG A 23 14.94 8.28 -0.56
CA ARG A 23 16.11 9.10 -0.20
C ARG A 23 15.75 10.57 0.08
N TYR A 24 14.63 11.05 -0.44
CA TYR A 24 14.15 12.43 -0.33
C TYR A 24 13.02 12.59 0.69
N CYS A 25 12.87 11.63 1.59
CA CYS A 25 11.80 11.63 2.57
C CYS A 25 12.39 11.41 3.95
N ASP A 26 11.87 12.13 4.94
CA ASP A 26 12.21 11.86 6.32
C ASP A 26 11.53 10.54 6.81
N PRO A 27 11.91 10.03 7.99
CA PRO A 27 11.31 8.81 8.54
C PRO A 27 9.81 8.87 8.81
N VAL A 28 9.22 10.07 8.88
CA VAL A 28 7.79 10.28 9.16
C VAL A 28 6.98 10.63 7.90
N GLY A 29 7.61 10.70 6.72
CA GLY A 29 6.99 10.88 5.41
C GLY A 29 6.88 12.33 4.91
N TRP A 30 7.71 13.26 5.39
CA TRP A 30 7.85 14.60 4.82
C TRP A 30 8.91 14.63 3.73
N ARG A 31 8.68 15.43 2.68
CA ARG A 31 9.68 15.61 1.62
C ARG A 31 10.82 16.50 2.08
N LEU A 32 12.01 16.06 1.75
CA LEU A 32 13.27 16.76 1.95
C LEU A 32 13.82 17.21 0.59
N GLN A 33 14.58 18.30 0.62
CA GLN A 33 15.43 18.77 -0.45
C GLN A 33 16.63 17.81 -0.65
N PRO A 34 17.36 17.92 -1.78
CA PRO A 34 18.52 17.06 -2.05
C PRO A 34 19.67 17.18 -1.02
N ASP A 35 19.73 18.29 -0.30
CA ASP A 35 20.66 18.56 0.80
C ASP A 35 20.21 17.93 2.14
N GLY A 36 18.98 17.41 2.21
CA GLY A 36 18.39 16.80 3.40
C GLY A 36 17.53 17.75 4.24
N GLU A 37 17.40 19.02 3.86
CA GLU A 37 16.56 19.98 4.58
C GLU A 37 15.07 19.81 4.23
N PRO A 38 14.13 20.13 5.13
CA PRO A 38 12.71 20.15 4.80
C PRO A 38 12.40 21.07 3.61
N ILE A 39 11.50 20.64 2.73
CA ILE A 39 10.95 21.53 1.69
C ILE A 39 9.96 22.53 2.34
N ASP A 40 10.00 23.78 1.90
CA ASP A 40 9.03 24.82 2.27
C ASP A 40 8.22 25.26 1.02
N PRO A 41 6.87 25.15 1.02
CA PRO A 41 6.02 24.65 2.11
C PRO A 41 6.21 23.16 2.38
N ALA A 42 5.95 22.74 3.62
CA ALA A 42 6.04 21.34 4.02
C ALA A 42 5.09 20.45 3.20
N VAL A 43 5.65 19.55 2.38
CA VAL A 43 4.89 18.63 1.52
C VAL A 43 5.02 17.19 1.99
N ARG A 44 3.89 16.48 2.10
CA ARG A 44 3.88 15.03 2.35
C ARG A 44 4.37 14.27 1.13
N CYS A 45 5.16 13.24 1.39
CA CYS A 45 5.53 12.26 0.39
C CYS A 45 4.30 11.50 -0.16
N THR A 46 4.23 11.33 -1.48
CA THR A 46 3.15 10.62 -2.18
C THR A 46 3.54 9.21 -2.63
N HIS A 47 4.58 8.60 -2.05
CA HIS A 47 4.93 7.21 -2.31
C HIS A 47 3.77 6.31 -1.85
N SER A 48 2.88 6.00 -2.79
CA SER A 48 1.95 4.89 -2.62
C SER A 48 2.77 3.62 -2.44
N PRO A 49 2.33 2.70 -1.57
CA PRO A 49 2.90 1.37 -1.60
C PRO A 49 2.74 0.83 -3.02
N PRO A 50 3.68 0.04 -3.55
CA PRO A 50 3.46 -0.64 -4.81
C PRO A 50 2.10 -1.35 -4.71
N ALA A 51 1.29 -1.26 -5.78
CA ALA A 51 0.00 -1.92 -5.81
C ALA A 51 0.21 -3.37 -5.35
N PRO A 52 -0.64 -3.90 -4.44
CA PRO A 52 -0.48 -5.27 -3.99
C PRO A 52 -0.43 -6.13 -5.24
N VAL A 53 0.71 -6.80 -5.44
CA VAL A 53 0.88 -7.72 -6.56
C VAL A 53 -0.15 -8.81 -6.28
N ARG A 54 -1.26 -8.79 -7.03
CA ARG A 54 -2.21 -9.90 -6.97
C ARG A 54 -1.44 -11.13 -7.37
N ASP A 55 -1.54 -12.19 -6.57
CA ASP A 55 -0.97 -13.46 -6.95
C ASP A 55 -1.65 -13.90 -8.25
N ILE A 56 -0.87 -14.01 -9.32
CA ILE A 56 -1.38 -14.35 -10.66
C ILE A 56 -1.99 -15.76 -10.71
N THR A 57 -1.74 -16.58 -9.68
CA THR A 57 -2.35 -17.90 -9.53
C THR A 57 -3.75 -17.85 -8.92
N GLU A 58 -4.18 -16.70 -8.37
CA GLU A 58 -5.54 -16.54 -7.88
C GLU A 58 -6.54 -16.38 -9.03
N PRO A 59 -7.70 -17.08 -8.99
CA PRO A 59 -8.75 -16.91 -9.97
C PRO A 59 -9.23 -15.46 -10.06
N ILE A 60 -9.26 -14.89 -11.27
CA ILE A 60 -9.71 -13.52 -11.54
C ILE A 60 -11.20 -13.35 -11.20
N HIS A 61 -11.97 -14.44 -11.30
CA HIS A 61 -13.37 -14.53 -10.93
C HIS A 61 -13.53 -15.61 -9.87
N GLN A 62 -14.06 -15.24 -8.70
CA GLN A 62 -14.70 -16.23 -7.83
C GLN A 62 -16.03 -16.58 -8.49
N PRO A 63 -16.30 -17.84 -8.85
CA PRO A 63 -17.65 -18.20 -9.27
C PRO A 63 -18.58 -17.94 -8.08
N ASP A 64 -19.64 -17.16 -8.32
CA ASP A 64 -20.73 -17.01 -7.36
C ASP A 64 -21.22 -18.41 -6.98
N LEU A 65 -21.02 -18.79 -5.71
CA LEU A 65 -21.49 -20.08 -5.15
C LEU A 65 -23.03 -20.17 -5.05
N PHE A 66 -23.74 -19.26 -5.71
CA PHE A 66 -25.18 -19.21 -5.79
C PHE A 66 -25.58 -19.21 -7.26
N SER A 67 -25.64 -20.39 -7.87
CA SER A 67 -26.65 -20.75 -8.87
C SER A 67 -26.24 -22.05 -9.54
N GLU A 68 -26.60 -23.18 -8.92
CA GLU A 68 -26.84 -24.41 -9.68
C GLU A 68 -28.17 -25.05 -9.23
N PRO A 69 -28.82 -25.82 -10.11
CA PRO A 69 -30.21 -25.59 -10.51
C PRO A 69 -31.15 -26.71 -10.04
N ASP A 70 -32.42 -26.38 -9.82
CA ASP A 70 -33.46 -27.41 -9.59
C ASP A 70 -34.42 -27.41 -10.78
N ARG A 71 -34.29 -28.42 -11.64
CA ARG A 71 -35.30 -28.73 -12.66
C ARG A 71 -35.43 -30.23 -12.85
#